data_AF-A0A2M7TEH0-F1
#
_entry.id   AF-A0A2M7TEH0-F1
#
_cell.length_a   1.000
_cell.length_b   1.000
_cell.length_c   1.000
_cell.angle_alpha   90.00
_cell.angle_beta   90.00
_cell.angle_gamma   90.00
#
_symmetry.space_group_name_H-M   'P 1'
#
loop_
_entity.id
_entity.type
_entity.pdbx_description
1 polymer ?
#
loop_
_entity_poly.entity_id
_entity_poly.type
_entity_poly.pdbx_seq_one_letter_code
_entity_poly.pdbx_strand_id
1 'polypeptide(L)'
;MFNVPRQANKNNKQSKQSSDMDTDTAPAFVKTLDANQQDVTQDDSSRSVNVRVAVRQGESVDQMLRRFNYEVMKAKVIDQVKYNQYFEKPSKRRQREEKERIQQIKSYERQSS
;
A
#
# COMPACT_ATOMS: atom_id res chain seq x y z
N MET A 1 24.01 17.71 18.73
CA MET A 1 22.62 17.74 19.23
C MET A 1 21.83 18.61 18.28
N PHE A 2 20.94 18.04 17.45
CA PHE A 2 20.10 18.82 16.54
C PHE A 2 18.66 18.72 17.01
N ASN A 3 18.16 19.81 17.58
CA ASN A 3 16.82 19.92 18.13
C ASN A 3 15.92 20.55 17.05
N VAL A 4 15.00 19.78 16.47
CA VAL A 4 14.09 20.27 15.42
C VAL A 4 12.68 20.37 16.03
N PRO A 5 12.06 21.57 16.06
CA PRO A 5 10.73 21.73 16.65
C PRO A 5 9.62 21.24 15.71
N ARG A 6 8.75 20.39 16.26
CA ARG A 6 7.53 19.88 15.60
C ARG A 6 6.42 20.92 15.74
N GLN A 7 5.97 21.53 14.63
CA GLN A 7 4.81 22.41 14.66
C GLN A 7 3.51 21.59 14.74
N ALA A 8 2.67 21.91 15.73
CA ALA A 8 1.38 21.26 15.97
C ALA A 8 0.26 22.07 15.29
N ASN A 9 -0.47 21.44 14.36
CA ASN A 9 -1.65 22.00 13.72
C ASN A 9 -2.89 21.74 14.61
N LYS A 10 -3.58 22.80 15.04
CA LYS A 10 -4.78 22.75 15.91
C LYS A 10 -5.96 23.41 15.21
N ASN A 11 -6.54 22.75 14.22
CA ASN A 11 -7.86 23.12 13.71
C ASN A 11 -8.84 22.00 14.04
N ASN A 12 -9.61 22.17 15.13
CA ASN A 12 -10.83 21.40 15.32
C ASN A 12 -11.83 22.13 16.22
N LYS A 13 -13.06 22.23 15.69
CA LYS A 13 -14.36 22.43 16.36
C LYS A 13 -14.60 23.77 17.08
N GLN A 14 -15.58 24.52 16.57
CA GLN A 14 -16.89 24.59 17.22
C GLN A 14 -17.96 25.09 16.23
N SER A 15 -18.89 24.19 15.92
CA SER A 15 -20.23 24.46 15.41
C SER A 15 -21.09 25.06 16.53
N LYS A 16 -21.92 26.06 16.22
CA LYS A 16 -23.09 26.42 17.02
C LYS A 16 -24.33 26.50 16.14
N GLN A 17 -25.37 25.85 16.65
CA GLN A 17 -26.74 25.68 16.14
C GLN A 17 -27.55 26.97 16.28
N SER A 18 -28.56 27.17 15.43
CA SER A 18 -30.00 27.21 15.78
C SER A 18 -30.83 27.95 14.72
N SER A 19 -31.93 27.33 14.28
CA SER A 19 -33.31 27.88 14.29
C SER A 19 -34.19 27.18 13.23
N ASP A 20 -34.97 26.23 13.70
CA ASP A 20 -36.40 25.98 13.42
C ASP A 20 -37.00 26.54 12.12
N MET A 21 -37.52 25.64 11.28
CA MET A 21 -38.78 25.83 10.55
C MET A 21 -39.34 24.45 10.16
N ASP A 22 -40.47 24.09 10.76
CA ASP A 22 -41.29 22.93 10.40
C ASP A 22 -42.00 23.18 9.06
N THR A 23 -41.83 22.28 8.09
CA THR A 23 -42.83 22.06 7.04
C THR A 23 -42.96 20.58 6.71
N ASP A 24 -44.15 20.06 6.95
CA ASP A 24 -44.63 18.75 6.51
C ASP A 24 -44.48 18.60 4.99
N THR A 25 -43.74 17.60 4.52
CA THR A 25 -43.83 17.10 3.14
C THR A 25 -43.47 15.61 3.10
N ALA A 26 -44.53 14.79 3.07
CA ALA A 26 -44.69 13.41 2.59
C ALA A 26 -43.53 12.38 2.67
N PRO A 27 -43.79 11.12 3.06
CA PRO A 27 -42.78 10.06 2.99
C PRO A 27 -42.54 9.64 1.54
N ALA A 28 -41.43 10.12 0.95
CA ALA A 28 -40.90 9.60 -0.30
C ALA A 28 -40.34 8.19 -0.10
N PHE A 29 -41.23 7.19 -0.20
CA PHE A 29 -40.89 5.80 -0.52
C PHE A 29 -40.17 5.77 -1.88
N VAL A 30 -39.14 4.92 -1.97
CA VAL A 30 -38.20 4.67 -3.09
C VAL A 30 -37.24 5.80 -3.47
N LYS A 31 -36.15 5.93 -2.70
CA LYS A 31 -34.86 6.28 -3.32
C LYS A 31 -34.41 5.11 -4.18
N THR A 32 -34.26 5.38 -5.47
CA THR A 32 -33.64 4.51 -6.46
C THR A 32 -32.28 4.02 -5.97
N LEU A 33 -32.01 2.73 -6.19
CA LEU A 33 -30.69 2.11 -6.08
C LEU A 33 -29.83 2.58 -7.27
N ASP A 34 -29.49 3.86 -7.30
CA ASP A 34 -28.57 4.38 -8.29
C ASP A 34 -27.14 4.33 -7.76
N ALA A 35 -26.37 3.45 -8.40
CA ALA A 35 -24.97 3.67 -8.74
C ALA A 35 -24.08 4.22 -7.62
N ASN A 36 -23.93 3.45 -6.54
CA ASN A 36 -22.81 3.61 -5.62
C ASN A 36 -21.80 2.47 -5.84
N GLN A 37 -21.41 2.25 -7.10
CA GLN A 37 -20.09 1.68 -7.38
C GLN A 37 -19.11 2.83 -7.17
N GLN A 38 -18.72 3.00 -5.91
CA GLN A 38 -17.59 3.86 -5.57
C GLN A 38 -16.37 3.23 -6.21
N ASP A 39 -15.90 3.82 -7.30
CA ASP A 39 -14.53 3.62 -7.75
C ASP A 39 -13.61 4.12 -6.64
N VAL A 40 -13.06 3.20 -5.86
CA VAL A 40 -12.12 3.48 -4.76
C VAL A 40 -10.76 3.78 -5.37
N THR A 41 -10.65 4.93 -6.04
CA THR A 41 -9.39 5.54 -6.46
C THR A 41 -9.05 6.73 -5.56
N GLN A 42 -9.26 6.58 -4.25
CA GLN A 42 -8.56 7.44 -3.28
C GLN A 42 -7.09 7.01 -3.26
N ASP A 43 -6.22 7.83 -3.83
CA ASP A 43 -4.77 7.74 -3.63
C ASP A 43 -4.47 7.92 -2.14
N ASP A 44 -4.42 6.80 -1.41
CA ASP A 44 -3.92 6.67 -0.05
C ASP A 44 -2.38 6.76 -0.06
N SER A 45 -1.88 7.91 -0.48
CA SER A 45 -0.45 8.25 -0.51
C SER A 45 0.18 8.28 0.89
N SER A 46 -0.61 8.06 1.95
CA SER A 46 -0.19 8.13 3.35
C SER A 46 0.31 6.80 3.90
N ARG A 47 -0.05 5.67 3.29
CA ARG A 47 0.43 4.34 3.69
C ARG A 47 1.62 3.92 2.83
N SER A 48 2.75 3.61 3.47
CA SER A 48 3.89 3.00 2.78
C SER A 48 3.53 1.57 2.37
N VAL A 49 3.36 1.34 1.07
CA VAL A 49 3.07 0.01 0.50
C VAL A 49 4.34 -0.54 -0.16
N ASN A 50 4.69 -1.80 0.13
CA ASN A 50 5.87 -2.45 -0.46
C ASN A 50 5.69 -2.80 -1.95
N VAL A 51 4.47 -3.13 -2.37
CA VAL A 51 4.10 -3.48 -3.76
C VAL A 51 2.71 -2.94 -4.08
N ARG A 52 2.57 -2.17 -5.17
CA ARG A 52 1.28 -1.70 -5.72
C ARG A 52 1.15 -2.19 -7.15
N VAL A 53 0.04 -2.87 -7.47
CA VAL A 53 -0.31 -3.26 -8.84
C VAL A 53 -1.70 -2.75 -9.16
N ALA A 54 -1.79 -1.85 -10.13
CA ALA A 54 -3.06 -1.35 -10.65
C ALA A 54 -3.53 -2.22 -11.83
N VAL A 55 -4.85 -2.42 -11.90
CA VAL A 55 -5.54 -3.10 -13.00
C VAL A 55 -5.37 -2.27 -14.27
N ARG A 56 -4.98 -2.91 -15.38
CA ARG A 56 -4.93 -2.24 -16.69
C ARG A 56 -6.22 -2.51 -17.46
N GLN A 57 -6.65 -1.53 -18.25
CA GLN A 57 -7.80 -1.69 -19.14
C GLN A 57 -7.52 -2.79 -20.17
N GLY A 58 -8.43 -3.75 -20.31
CA GLY A 58 -8.30 -4.89 -21.24
C GLY A 58 -7.40 -6.04 -20.77
N GLU A 59 -6.90 -6.01 -19.53
CA GLU A 59 -6.12 -7.11 -18.94
C GLU A 59 -7.04 -8.16 -18.32
N SER A 60 -6.70 -9.45 -18.47
CA SER A 60 -7.39 -10.53 -17.75
C SER A 60 -6.94 -10.60 -16.29
N VAL A 61 -7.82 -11.08 -15.41
CA VAL A 61 -7.50 -11.25 -13.98
C VAL A 61 -6.24 -12.10 -13.77
N ASP A 62 -6.04 -13.14 -14.58
CA ASP A 62 -4.85 -14.01 -14.49
C ASP A 62 -3.56 -13.26 -14.82
N GLN A 63 -3.57 -12.40 -15.86
CA GLN A 63 -2.40 -11.59 -16.21
C GLN A 63 -2.04 -10.60 -15.10
N MET A 64 -3.04 -9.97 -14.50
CA MET A 64 -2.86 -9.09 -13.34
C MET A 64 -2.25 -9.86 -12.16
N LEU A 65 -2.74 -11.06 -11.85
CA LEU A 65 -2.22 -11.91 -10.77
C LEU A 65 -0.77 -12.33 -11.03
N ARG A 66 -0.41 -12.65 -12.27
CA ARG A 66 0.99 -12.97 -12.63
C ARG A 66 1.92 -11.79 -12.39
N ARG A 67 1.51 -10.58 -12.78
CA ARG A 67 2.28 -9.36 -12.50
C ARG A 67 2.41 -9.09 -11.02
N PHE A 68 1.32 -9.25 -10.27
CA PHE A 68 1.36 -9.12 -8.81
C PHE A 68 2.33 -10.11 -8.17
N ASN A 69 2.25 -11.39 -8.54
CA ASN A 69 3.19 -12.41 -8.06
C ASN A 69 4.63 -12.06 -8.40
N TYR A 70 4.89 -11.59 -9.63
CA TYR A 70 6.21 -11.15 -10.05
C TYR A 70 6.73 -9.98 -9.20
N GLU A 71 5.91 -8.94 -8.97
CA GLU A 71 6.33 -7.79 -8.17
C GLU A 71 6.55 -8.16 -6.69
N VAL A 72 5.74 -9.07 -6.12
CA VAL A 72 5.94 -9.60 -4.75
C VAL A 72 7.25 -10.37 -4.64
N MET A 73 7.54 -11.23 -5.62
CA MET A 73 8.79 -12.00 -5.67
C MET A 73 10.00 -11.08 -5.87
N LYS A 74 9.88 -10.08 -6.75
CA LYS A 74 10.93 -9.09 -7.03
C LYS A 74 11.24 -8.23 -5.81
N ALA A 75 10.21 -7.80 -5.07
CA ALA A 75 10.37 -7.06 -3.83
C ALA A 75 10.88 -7.92 -2.65
N LYS A 76 10.99 -9.25 -2.83
CA LYS A 76 11.45 -10.22 -1.82
C LYS A 76 10.72 -10.12 -0.47
N VAL A 77 9.46 -9.69 -0.47
CA VAL A 77 8.69 -9.42 0.77
C VAL A 77 8.55 -10.69 1.62
N ILE A 78 8.28 -11.82 0.97
CA ILE A 78 8.11 -13.12 1.64
C ILE A 78 9.43 -13.57 2.28
N ASP A 79 10.55 -13.41 1.58
CA ASP A 79 11.87 -13.80 2.08
C ASP A 79 12.28 -12.91 3.27
N GLN A 80 12.02 -11.61 3.20
CA GLN A 80 12.26 -10.70 4.33
C GLN A 80 11.49 -11.14 5.58
N VAL A 81 10.21 -11.48 5.45
CA VAL A 81 9.41 -11.99 6.57
C VAL A 81 10.01 -13.27 7.15
N LYS A 82 10.44 -14.21 6.29
CA LYS A 82 11.09 -15.46 6.73
C LYS A 82 12.42 -15.21 7.45
N TYR A 83 13.26 -14.31 6.93
CA TYR A 83 14.53 -13.97 7.56
C TYR A 83 14.36 -13.26 8.89
N ASN A 84 13.31 -12.43 9.01
CA ASN A 84 13.03 -11.65 10.21
C ASN A 84 12.17 -12.41 11.24
N GLN A 85 11.71 -13.63 10.92
CA GLN A 85 10.88 -14.42 11.82
C GLN A 85 11.62 -14.79 13.13
N TYR A 86 12.95 -14.93 13.07
CA TYR A 86 13.80 -15.26 14.19
C TYR A 86 15.00 -14.31 14.27
N PHE A 87 15.61 -14.22 15.45
CA PHE A 87 16.84 -13.44 15.62
C PHE A 87 18.00 -14.08 14.84
N GLU A 88 18.56 -13.33 13.90
CA GLU A 88 19.80 -13.68 13.18
C GLU A 88 20.97 -12.87 13.76
N LYS A 89 22.06 -13.57 14.15
CA LYS A 89 23.29 -12.89 14.59
C LYS A 89 23.81 -11.98 13.47
N PRO A 90 24.32 -10.76 13.76
CA PRO A 90 24.78 -9.82 12.73
C PRO A 90 25.83 -10.39 11.77
N SER A 91 26.72 -11.26 12.25
CA SER A 91 27.71 -11.94 11.42
C SER A 91 27.08 -12.88 10.39
N LYS A 92 26.02 -13.61 10.77
CA LYS A 92 25.29 -14.50 9.86
C LYS A 92 24.52 -13.71 8.80
N ARG A 93 23.92 -12.58 9.20
CA ARG A 93 23.28 -11.65 8.27
C ARG A 93 24.24 -11.16 7.19
N ARG A 94 25.46 -10.71 7.57
CA ARG A 94 26.49 -10.29 6.61
C ARG A 94 26.93 -11.42 5.67
N GLN A 95 27.09 -12.64 6.18
CA GLN A 95 27.45 -13.80 5.35
C GLN A 95 26.36 -14.14 4.32
N ARG A 96 25.09 -14.01 4.70
CA ARG A 96 23.96 -14.21 3.80
C ARG A 96 23.91 -13.15 2.71
N GLU A 97 24.02 -11.87 3.07
CA GLU A 97 24.06 -10.75 2.13
C GLU A 97 25.18 -10.91 1.09
N GLU A 98 26.40 -11.29 1.53
CA GLU A 98 27.52 -11.52 0.62
C GLU A 98 27.27 -12.73 -0.29
N LYS A 99 26.70 -13.82 0.23
CA LYS A 99 26.33 -14.98 -0.58
C LYS A 99 25.30 -14.62 -1.65
N GLU A 100 24.27 -13.85 -1.30
CA GLU A 100 23.25 -13.36 -2.23
C GLU A 100 23.88 -12.47 -3.32
N ARG A 101 24.79 -11.57 -2.93
CA ARG A 101 25.53 -10.72 -3.87
C ARG A 101 26.36 -11.52 -4.88
N ILE A 102 27.15 -12.48 -4.39
CA ILE A 102 27.98 -13.35 -5.25
C ILE A 102 27.11 -14.16 -6.20
N GLN A 103 25.98 -14.70 -5.72
CA GLN A 103 25.04 -15.44 -6.57
C GLN A 103 24.46 -14.55 -7.67
N GLN A 104 24.09 -13.31 -7.33
CA GLN A 104 23.57 -12.35 -8.29
C GLN A 104 24.61 -12.03 -9.38
N ILE A 105 25.86 -11.74 -9.00
CA ILE A 105 26.96 -11.49 -9.95
C ILE A 105 27.14 -12.69 -10.90
N LYS A 106 27.26 -13.90 -10.35
CA LYS A 106 27.39 -15.15 -11.14
C LYS A 106 26.22 -15.37 -12.09
N SER A 107 24.99 -15.00 -11.69
CA SER A 107 23.82 -15.12 -12.53
C SER A 107 23.87 -14.17 -13.73
N TYR A 108 24.38 -12.95 -13.54
CA TYR A 108 24.56 -11.98 -14.62
C TYR A 108 25.68 -12.40 -15.58
N GLU A 109 26.80 -12.90 -15.06
CA GLU A 109 27.91 -13.39 -15.89
C GLU A 109 27.46 -14.49 -16.86
N ARG A 110 26.68 -15.47 -16.36
CA ARG A 110 26.11 -16.56 -17.18
C ARG A 110 25.15 -16.07 -18.28
N GLN A 111 24.47 -14.95 -18.06
CA GLN A 111 23.55 -14.39 -19.06
C GLN A 111 24.27 -13.56 -20.12
N SER A 112 25.49 -13.10 -19.83
CA SER A 112 26.31 -12.26 -20.72
C SER A 112 27.31 -13.02 -21.59
N SER A 113 27.55 -14.31 -21.31
CA SER A 113 28.37 -15.23 -22.12
C SER A 113 27.50 -16.01 -23.10
#